data_AF-A0AB33VBK9-F1
#
_entry.id   AF-A0AB33VBK9-F1
#
_cell.length_a   1.000
_cell.length_b   1.000
_cell.length_c   1.000
_cell.angle_alpha   90.00
_cell.angle_beta   90.00
_cell.angle_gamma   90.00
#
_symmetry.space_group_name_H-M   'P 1'
#
loop_
_entity.id
_entity.type
_entity.pdbx_description
1 polymer ?
#
loop_
_entity_poly.entity_id
_entity_poly.type
_entity_poly.pdbx_seq_one_letter_code
_entity_poly.pdbx_strand_id
1 'polypeptide(L)'
;MWIESVCCGQDGYVYIGAQSGSVFRGRSNEWKLIHKGDLSLPFKDMVWFGDRIYATNDYGLWEIKDGVVAASNTPIEITNCSGNLSVGDGVMLLAGHYGAALHDGTGWTRLFSIAELERQAKQTT
;
A
#
# COMPACT_ATOMS: atom_id res chain seq x y z
N MET A 1 4.78 6.08 -20.35
CA MET A 1 4.96 6.22 -18.89
C MET A 1 4.04 7.32 -18.39
N TRP A 2 3.15 6.98 -17.46
CA TRP A 2 2.30 7.93 -16.74
C TRP A 2 2.52 7.77 -15.23
N ILE A 3 2.09 8.76 -14.46
CA ILE A 3 2.14 8.79 -12.99
C ILE A 3 0.74 8.50 -12.44
N GLU A 4 0.67 7.85 -11.29
CA GLU A 4 -0.59 7.44 -10.66
C GLU A 4 -0.73 8.02 -9.25
N SER A 5 0.31 7.86 -8.43
CA SER A 5 0.28 8.20 -7.01
C SER A 5 1.53 8.98 -6.61
N VAL A 6 1.42 9.77 -5.54
CA VAL A 6 2.51 10.56 -4.98
C VAL A 6 2.46 10.49 -3.46
N CYS A 7 3.63 10.35 -2.84
CA CYS A 7 3.77 10.34 -1.39
C CYS A 7 4.97 11.20 -0.97
N CYS A 8 4.73 12.15 -0.08
CA CYS A 8 5.79 12.89 0.59
C CYS A 8 6.26 12.09 1.80
N GLY A 9 7.49 11.61 1.77
CA GLY A 9 8.09 10.88 2.88
C GLY A 9 8.59 11.81 3.98
N GLN A 10 8.60 11.32 5.22
CA GLN A 10 9.22 12.03 6.35
C GLN A 10 10.76 11.98 6.30
N ASP A 11 11.33 11.16 5.41
CA ASP A 11 12.76 11.16 5.08
C ASP A 11 13.20 12.38 4.23
N GLY A 12 12.27 13.27 3.87
CA GLY A 12 12.53 14.46 3.09
C GLY A 12 12.58 14.24 1.58
N TYR A 13 12.15 13.08 1.10
CA TYR A 13 11.96 12.78 -0.32
C TYR A 13 10.48 12.71 -0.71
N VAL A 14 10.21 12.95 -2.00
CA VAL A 14 8.92 12.67 -2.62
C VAL A 14 9.06 11.42 -3.48
N TYR A 15 8.06 10.56 -3.42
CA TYR A 15 7.99 9.31 -4.16
C TYR A 15 6.80 9.36 -5.10
N ILE A 16 7.02 8.95 -6.35
CA ILE A 16 5.98 8.89 -7.39
C ILE A 16 5.84 7.45 -7.85
N GLY A 17 4.63 6.91 -7.69
CA GLY A 17 4.20 5.67 -8.31
C GLY A 17 3.82 5.93 -9.77
N ALA A 18 4.42 5.17 -10.68
CA ALA A 18 4.26 5.30 -12.11
C ALA A 18 3.83 3.97 -12.75
N GLN A 19 3.61 4.02 -14.06
CA GLN A 19 3.27 2.87 -14.89
C GLN A 19 4.07 1.61 -14.52
N SER A 20 3.36 0.49 -14.49
CA SER A 20 3.90 -0.85 -14.19
C SER A 20 4.48 -1.04 -12.81
N GLY A 21 4.05 -0.26 -11.82
CA GLY A 21 4.59 -0.30 -10.46
C GLY A 21 5.99 0.32 -10.35
N SER A 22 6.42 1.08 -11.35
CA SER A 22 7.69 1.80 -11.30
C SER A 22 7.64 2.91 -10.24
N VAL A 23 8.78 3.18 -9.59
CA VAL A 23 8.87 4.22 -8.55
C VAL A 23 10.01 5.17 -8.82
N PHE A 24 9.68 6.46 -8.83
CA PHE A 24 10.65 7.54 -8.79
C PHE A 24 10.76 8.08 -7.36
N ARG A 25 11.98 8.45 -6.96
CA ARG A 25 12.26 9.21 -5.74
C ARG A 25 12.95 10.50 -6.12
N GLY A 26 12.53 11.61 -5.54
CA GLY A 26 13.13 12.91 -5.84
C GLY A 26 13.07 13.90 -4.69
N ARG A 27 13.88 14.95 -4.81
CA ARG A 27 13.88 16.12 -3.94
C ARG A 27 14.24 17.34 -4.80
N SER A 28 13.49 18.43 -4.62
CA SER A 28 13.61 19.62 -5.46
C SER A 28 13.46 19.26 -6.95
N ASN A 29 14.44 19.57 -7.80
CA ASN A 29 14.39 19.33 -9.24
C ASN A 29 15.14 18.05 -9.67
N GLU A 30 15.52 17.19 -8.72
CA GLU A 30 16.24 15.95 -9.00
C GLU A 30 15.36 14.73 -8.74
N TRP A 31 15.26 13.85 -9.73
CA TRP A 31 14.43 12.65 -9.70
C TRP A 31 15.22 11.44 -10.20
N LYS A 32 15.13 10.32 -9.46
CA LYS A 32 15.77 9.04 -9.80
C LYS A 32 14.73 7.94 -9.86
N LEU A 33 14.75 7.15 -10.93
CA LEU A 33 14.03 5.87 -10.97
C LEU A 33 14.70 4.90 -10.01
N ILE A 34 14.07 4.61 -8.87
CA ILE A 34 14.61 3.69 -7.85
C ILE A 34 14.12 2.25 -8.06
N HIS A 35 13.00 2.08 -8.76
CA HIS A 35 12.46 0.77 -9.09
C HIS A 35 11.79 0.82 -10.45
N LYS A 36 12.17 -0.11 -11.33
CA LYS A 36 11.50 -0.35 -12.61
C LYS A 36 10.61 -1.58 -12.42
N GLY A 37 9.31 -1.36 -12.33
CA GLY A 37 8.36 -2.44 -12.10
C GLY A 37 7.98 -3.18 -13.39
N ASP A 38 7.39 -4.35 -13.21
CA ASP A 38 6.90 -5.27 -14.24
C ASP A 38 5.41 -5.61 -14.06
N LEU A 39 4.72 -4.91 -13.15
CA LEU A 39 3.30 -5.09 -12.91
C LEU A 39 2.49 -4.58 -14.11
N SER A 40 1.29 -5.13 -14.31
CA SER A 40 0.32 -4.57 -15.26
C SER A 40 -0.38 -3.32 -14.72
N LEU A 41 -0.38 -3.12 -13.39
CA LEU A 41 -1.01 -1.99 -12.70
C LEU A 41 0.04 -1.09 -12.02
N PRO A 42 -0.12 0.24 -12.02
CA PRO A 42 0.66 1.12 -11.15
C PRO A 42 0.32 0.89 -9.66
N PHE A 43 1.06 1.52 -8.76
CA PHE A 43 0.61 1.67 -7.38
C PHE A 43 -0.52 2.69 -7.34
N LYS A 44 -1.71 2.22 -7.00
CA LYS A 44 -2.94 3.02 -6.89
C LYS A 44 -2.84 4.06 -5.79
N ASP A 45 -2.22 3.69 -4.67
CA ASP A 45 -2.09 4.57 -3.52
C ASP A 45 -0.73 4.35 -2.83
N MET A 46 -0.23 5.41 -2.20
CA MET A 46 1.07 5.44 -1.52
C MET A 46 0.98 6.36 -0.29
N VAL A 47 1.32 5.84 0.89
CA VAL A 47 1.33 6.62 2.14
C VAL A 47 2.60 6.39 2.93
N TRP A 48 3.10 7.42 3.61
CA TRP A 48 4.18 7.28 4.57
C TRP A 48 3.61 6.83 5.92
N PHE A 49 4.15 5.75 6.49
CA PHE A 49 3.76 5.28 7.81
C PHE A 49 4.95 4.65 8.54
N GLY A 50 5.19 5.09 9.78
CA GLY A 50 6.38 4.72 10.53
C GLY A 50 7.66 5.23 9.85
N ASP A 51 8.46 4.30 9.34
CA ASP A 51 9.79 4.53 8.77
C ASP A 51 9.88 4.20 7.26
N ARG A 52 8.74 4.05 6.59
CA ARG A 52 8.66 3.63 5.18
C ARG A 52 7.41 4.14 4.49
N ILE A 53 7.35 3.88 3.19
CA ILE A 53 6.13 4.05 2.40
C ILE A 53 5.47 2.70 2.21
N TYR A 54 4.16 2.67 2.39
CA TYR A 54 3.31 1.59 1.95
C TYR A 54 2.69 1.97 0.61
N ALA A 55 2.71 1.05 -0.34
CA ALA A 55 2.14 1.22 -1.66
C ALA A 55 1.19 0.05 -1.96
N THR A 56 0.09 0.30 -2.64
CA THR A 56 -0.96 -0.72 -2.86
C THR A 56 -1.48 -0.69 -4.29
N ASN A 57 -1.95 -1.83 -4.76
CA ASN A 57 -2.86 -1.97 -5.90
C ASN A 57 -3.70 -3.24 -5.71
N ASP A 58 -4.46 -3.64 -6.73
CA ASP A 58 -5.34 -4.80 -6.64
C ASP A 58 -4.60 -6.14 -6.46
N TYR A 59 -3.28 -6.17 -6.64
CA TYR A 59 -2.45 -7.37 -6.45
C TYR A 59 -1.83 -7.49 -5.05
N GLY A 60 -1.86 -6.44 -4.22
CA GLY A 60 -1.34 -6.53 -2.86
C GLY A 60 -0.78 -5.24 -2.28
N LEU A 61 0.17 -5.43 -1.36
CA LEU A 61 0.82 -4.39 -0.58
C LEU A 61 2.34 -4.48 -0.77
N TRP A 62 2.98 -3.34 -0.98
CA TRP A 62 4.42 -3.16 -1.09
C TRP A 62 4.92 -2.20 -0.04
N GLU A 63 6.18 -2.35 0.31
CA GLU A 63 6.92 -1.45 1.19
C GLU A 63 8.08 -0.84 0.42
N ILE A 64 8.30 0.45 0.62
CA ILE A 64 9.42 1.20 0.07
C ILE A 64 10.22 1.76 1.25
N LYS A 65 11.40 1.20 1.45
CA LYS A 65 12.31 1.59 2.53
C LYS A 65 13.73 1.60 2.02
N ASP A 66 14.50 2.62 2.39
CA ASP A 66 15.90 2.79 1.99
C ASP A 66 16.12 2.74 0.46
N GLY A 67 15.12 3.19 -0.30
CA GLY A 67 15.12 3.18 -1.77
C GLY A 67 14.87 1.81 -2.42
N VAL A 68 14.51 0.79 -1.63
CA VAL A 68 14.16 -0.55 -2.12
C VAL A 68 12.65 -0.71 -2.09
N VAL A 69 12.07 -1.18 -3.19
CA VAL A 69 10.65 -1.55 -3.30
C VAL A 69 10.57 -3.07 -3.20
N ALA A 70 9.76 -3.57 -2.27
CA ALA A 70 9.54 -5.01 -2.08
C ALA A 70 8.07 -5.29 -1.76
N ALA A 71 7.57 -6.47 -2.14
CA ALA A 71 6.27 -6.94 -1.66
C ALA A 71 6.32 -7.06 -0.12
N SER A 72 5.25 -6.65 0.54
CA SER A 72 5.15 -6.76 2.00
C SER A 72 5.12 -8.23 2.41
N ASN A 73 5.76 -8.55 3.54
CA ASN A 73 5.68 -9.87 4.16
C ASN A 73 4.43 -10.03 5.04
N THR A 74 3.55 -9.03 5.04
CA THR A 74 2.30 -9.05 5.80
C THR A 74 1.45 -10.27 5.40
N PRO A 75 0.78 -10.94 6.35
CA PRO A 75 -0.05 -12.10 6.05
C PRO A 75 -1.12 -11.85 4.98
N ILE A 76 -1.47 -12.90 4.23
CA ILE A 76 -2.37 -12.83 3.07
C ILE A 76 -3.77 -12.34 3.45
N GLU A 77 -4.22 -12.62 4.68
CA GLU A 77 -5.49 -12.13 5.21
C GLU A 77 -5.57 -10.59 5.31
N ILE A 78 -4.42 -9.92 5.36
CA ILE A 78 -4.32 -8.46 5.34
C ILE A 78 -4.08 -7.97 3.92
N THR A 79 -3.15 -8.57 3.18
CA THR A 79 -2.85 -8.10 1.81
C THR A 79 -4.00 -8.35 0.84
N ASN A 80 -4.92 -9.28 1.13
CA ASN A 80 -6.18 -9.40 0.39
C ASN A 80 -7.11 -8.19 0.59
N CYS A 81 -6.92 -7.37 1.63
CA CYS A 81 -7.65 -6.12 1.82
C CYS A 81 -7.11 -4.98 0.93
N SER A 82 -6.17 -5.25 0.02
CA SER A 82 -5.50 -4.22 -0.78
C SER A 82 -6.46 -3.40 -1.64
N GLY A 83 -6.19 -2.11 -1.71
CA GLY A 83 -7.05 -1.12 -2.34
C GLY A 83 -6.53 0.28 -2.12
N ASN A 84 -7.11 1.00 -1.17
CA ASN A 84 -6.72 2.36 -0.78
C ASN A 84 -6.07 2.37 0.61
N LEU A 85 -5.21 3.35 0.84
CA LEU A 85 -4.49 3.57 2.09
C LEU A 85 -4.91 4.91 2.70
N SER A 86 -4.90 5.00 4.03
CA SER A 86 -5.10 6.26 4.74
C SER A 86 -4.35 6.26 6.07
N VAL A 87 -3.73 7.39 6.43
CA VAL A 87 -2.94 7.53 7.66
C VAL A 87 -3.44 8.71 8.46
N GLY A 88 -3.61 8.52 9.77
CA GLY A 88 -4.01 9.56 10.71
C GLY A 88 -3.89 9.05 12.15
N ASP A 89 -3.66 9.95 13.10
CA ASP A 89 -3.62 9.64 14.54
C ASP A 89 -2.76 8.42 14.93
N GLY A 90 -1.61 8.25 14.25
CA GLY A 90 -0.67 7.16 14.52
C GLY A 90 -1.10 5.79 13.99
N VAL A 91 -2.15 5.72 13.19
CA VAL A 91 -2.61 4.47 12.55
C VAL A 91 -2.67 4.57 11.04
N MET A 92 -2.63 3.42 10.37
CA MET A 92 -2.83 3.30 8.93
C MET A 92 -3.98 2.32 8.65
N LEU A 93 -4.90 2.72 7.78
CA LEU A 93 -5.98 1.88 7.27
C LEU A 93 -5.64 1.40 5.86
N LEU A 94 -5.97 0.14 5.59
CA LEU A 94 -5.96 -0.50 4.28
C LEU A 94 -7.36 -1.01 3.99
N ALA A 95 -7.97 -0.60 2.89
CA ALA A 95 -9.32 -1.05 2.53
C ALA A 95 -9.48 -1.25 1.02
N GLY A 96 -10.09 -2.37 0.66
CA GLY A 96 -10.26 -2.80 -0.71
C GLY A 96 -11.50 -3.67 -0.87
N HIS A 97 -11.62 -4.31 -2.03
CA HIS A 97 -12.82 -5.05 -2.38
C HIS A 97 -13.13 -6.22 -1.42
N TYR A 98 -12.09 -6.89 -0.90
CA TYR A 98 -12.27 -8.11 -0.09
C TYR A 98 -12.24 -7.88 1.43
N GLY A 99 -11.95 -6.66 1.90
CA GLY A 99 -11.80 -6.42 3.32
C GLY A 99 -11.22 -5.06 3.70
N ALA A 100 -11.00 -4.90 5.00
CA ALA A 100 -10.29 -3.78 5.59
C ALA A 100 -9.38 -4.24 6.74
N ALA A 101 -8.26 -3.56 6.94
CA ALA A 101 -7.29 -3.81 7.97
C ALA A 101 -6.70 -2.51 8.56
N LEU A 102 -6.25 -2.59 9.80
CA LEU A 102 -5.63 -1.53 10.58
C LEU A 102 -4.18 -1.90 10.89
N HIS A 103 -3.25 -1.00 10.65
CA HIS A 103 -1.91 -1.06 11.20
C HIS A 103 -1.77 -0.01 12.30
N ASP A 104 -1.45 -0.45 13.52
CA ASP A 104 -1.37 0.41 14.71
C ASP A 104 0.05 0.95 15.00
N GLY A 105 0.96 0.83 14.03
CA GLY A 105 2.39 1.14 14.18
C GLY A 105 3.23 -0.04 14.69
N THR A 106 2.62 -1.08 15.25
CA THR A 106 3.31 -2.29 15.74
C THR A 106 2.93 -3.54 14.95
N GLY A 107 1.68 -3.65 14.53
CA GLY A 107 1.19 -4.79 13.78
C GLY A 107 -0.13 -4.51 13.07
N TRP A 108 -0.58 -5.53 12.34
CA TRP A 108 -1.80 -5.51 11.55
C TRP A 108 -2.95 -6.24 12.26
N THR A 109 -4.14 -5.66 12.19
CA THR A 109 -5.40 -6.28 12.61
C THR A 109 -6.39 -6.21 11.47
N ARG A 110 -6.94 -7.35 11.05
CA ARG A 110 -8.04 -7.39 10.08
C ARG A 110 -9.32 -6.91 10.75
N LEU A 111 -9.96 -5.89 10.17
CA LEU A 111 -11.21 -5.31 10.65
C LEU A 111 -12.44 -5.92 9.98
N PHE A 112 -12.33 -6.24 8.69
CA PHE A 112 -13.44 -6.74 7.89
C PHE A 112 -12.95 -7.72 6.82
N SER A 113 -13.75 -8.75 6.54
CA SER A 113 -13.56 -9.67 5.42
C SER A 113 -14.90 -10.04 4.80
N ILE A 114 -15.04 -9.82 3.49
CA ILE A 114 -16.26 -10.18 2.77
C ILE A 114 -16.52 -11.69 2.79
N ALA A 115 -15.46 -12.51 2.71
CA ALA A 115 -15.57 -13.97 2.75
C ALA A 115 -16.10 -14.48 4.10
N GLU A 116 -15.70 -13.83 5.21
CA GLU A 116 -16.20 -14.15 6.54
C GLU A 116 -17.66 -13.75 6.71
N LEU A 117 -18.03 -12.55 6.23
CA LEU A 117 -19.41 -12.08 6.22
C LEU A 117 -20.33 -13.03 5.44
N GLU A 118 -19.93 -13.42 4.22
CA GLU A 118 -20.69 -14.35 3.39
C GLU A 118 -20.86 -15.72 4.04
N ARG A 119 -19.82 -16.22 4.72
CA ARG A 119 -19.88 -17.49 5.45
C ARG A 119 -20.88 -17.42 6.61
N GLN A 120 -20.89 -16.33 7.38
CA GLN A 120 -21.83 -16.14 8.48
C GLN A 120 -23.27 -16.02 7.98
N ALA A 121 -23.49 -15.30 6.87
CA ALA A 121 -24.82 -15.18 6.27
C ALA A 121 -25.40 -16.54 5.85
N LYS A 122 -24.59 -17.41 5.24
CA LYS A 122 -24.99 -18.76 4.83
C LYS A 122 -25.29 -19.70 6.00
N GLN A 123 -24.74 -19.46 7.18
CA GLN A 123 -25.01 -20.27 8.38
C GLN A 123 -26.31 -19.89 9.10
N THR A 124 -26.88 -18.73 8.75
CA THR A 124 -28.11 -18.21 9.36
C THR A 124 -29.35 -18.50 8.50
N THR A 125 -29.17 -19.13 7.33
CA THR A 125 -30.25 -19.56 6.41
C THR A 125 -30.40 -21.09 6.47
#